data_AF-A0AAJ6ZLP3-F1
#
_entry.id   AF-A0AAJ6ZLP3-F1
#
_cell.length_a   1.000
_cell.length_b   1.000
_cell.length_c   1.000
_cell.angle_alpha   90.00
_cell.angle_beta   90.00
_cell.angle_gamma   90.00
#
_symmetry.space_group_name_H-M   'P 1'
#
loop_
_entity.id
_entity.type
_entity.pdbx_description
1 polymer ?
#
loop_
_entity_poly.entity_id
_entity_poly.type
_entity_poly.pdbx_seq_one_letter_code
_entity_poly.pdbx_strand_id
1 'polypeptide(L)'
;MQFYKERILNAAQLKRLSEHKYSCTSASILDAWLQPWWCWLVSKTPLWLAPNLITILGLIVNVVTTLILVWYSPDARQEVPRWACAACALGVFVYQSLDAIDGKQARRTGSQSPLGELFDHGCDSISTVFIALGACIAVKLGEYPTWMFFQCFCAMTLFYCAHWQAYVTGTLKMGRVDVTEAQYAIMAIQLISATLGSDFWATKVGGLEVRYSLAGVAVVGAALTLGTLTTAILAGGVGKNGSTVAGTSILSPVIPFSLVVVPAFIIFQKSESHVYENHPSLYILAFGMVAAKVTNRLVVAHMTKSEMEYYDWSLLGPAMLFLNQYFNNALPEYAVLWLCTIWVCVDLIRYCGQICLEICDHLKIRLFRIPHPGAGVAGAGAASAASMLASAHGERNVCSDTEISDSEDSAPLLNNNTVTT
;
A
#
# COMPACT_ATOMS: atom_id res chain seq x y z
N MET A 1 -13.58 6.22 -23.88
CA MET A 1 -12.49 7.21 -23.91
C MET A 1 -11.19 6.41 -23.86
N GLN A 2 -10.60 6.10 -25.02
CA GLN A 2 -9.29 5.43 -25.08
C GLN A 2 -8.25 6.48 -24.70
N PHE A 3 -7.79 6.44 -23.45
CA PHE A 3 -6.73 7.31 -22.96
C PHE A 3 -5.38 6.85 -23.55
N TYR A 4 -5.16 7.08 -24.85
CA TYR A 4 -3.93 6.88 -25.63
C TYR A 4 -3.77 5.53 -26.35
N LYS A 5 -3.05 5.56 -27.49
CA LYS A 5 -2.89 4.49 -28.50
C LYS A 5 -1.88 3.40 -28.11
N GLU A 6 -0.90 3.72 -27.26
CA GLU A 6 0.17 2.79 -26.89
C GLU A 6 -0.15 2.09 -25.58
N ARG A 7 -0.03 0.76 -25.58
CA ARG A 7 -0.29 -0.07 -24.40
C ARG A 7 0.88 -0.05 -23.43
N ILE A 8 0.58 -0.04 -22.14
CA ILE A 8 1.60 -0.21 -21.08
C ILE A 8 2.00 -1.68 -20.97
N LEU A 9 1.02 -2.59 -21.00
CA LEU A 9 1.26 -4.02 -20.90
C LEU A 9 1.30 -4.67 -22.27
N ASN A 10 2.38 -5.39 -22.55
CA ASN A 10 2.48 -6.21 -23.75
C ASN A 10 1.69 -7.52 -23.61
N ALA A 11 1.47 -8.21 -24.73
CA ALA A 11 0.68 -9.44 -24.77
C ALA A 11 1.24 -10.57 -23.88
N ALA A 12 2.57 -10.65 -23.74
CA ALA A 12 3.20 -11.65 -22.89
C ALA A 12 3.00 -11.36 -21.39
N GLN A 13 3.07 -10.09 -20.99
CA GLN A 13 2.78 -9.66 -19.62
C GLN A 13 1.31 -9.94 -19.27
N LEU A 14 0.37 -9.60 -20.15
CA LEU A 14 -1.06 -9.87 -19.95
C LEU A 14 -1.34 -11.38 -19.83
N LYS A 15 -0.68 -12.21 -20.66
CA LYS A 15 -0.79 -13.67 -20.54
C LYS A 15 -0.28 -14.16 -19.18
N ARG A 16 0.92 -13.75 -18.76
CA ARG A 16 1.48 -14.16 -17.45
C ARG A 16 0.65 -13.66 -16.28
N LEU A 17 0.06 -12.48 -16.39
CA LEU A 17 -0.90 -11.95 -15.42
C LEU A 17 -2.12 -12.87 -15.28
N SER A 18 -2.66 -13.38 -16.39
CA SER A 18 -3.80 -14.32 -16.35
C SER A 18 -3.47 -15.67 -15.68
N GLU A 19 -2.18 -16.01 -15.63
CA GLU A 19 -1.65 -17.22 -14.98
C GLU A 19 -1.25 -16.96 -13.51
N HIS A 20 -1.28 -15.69 -13.05
CA HIS A 20 -0.97 -15.31 -11.68
C HIS A 20 -1.98 -15.92 -10.70
N LYS A 21 -1.46 -16.42 -9.58
CA LYS A 21 -2.26 -16.92 -8.47
C LYS A 21 -1.82 -16.17 -7.22
N TYR A 22 -2.79 -15.55 -6.57
CA TYR A 22 -2.57 -14.89 -5.29
C TYR A 22 -1.95 -15.87 -4.29
N SER A 23 -0.91 -15.41 -3.60
CA SER A 23 -0.19 -16.18 -2.59
C SER A 23 0.21 -15.22 -1.47
N CYS A 24 -0.41 -15.41 -0.30
CA CYS A 24 -0.14 -14.63 0.90
C CYS A 24 -0.11 -15.56 2.12
N THR A 25 0.79 -15.27 3.05
CA THR A 25 0.80 -15.88 4.39
C THR A 25 0.80 -14.76 5.42
N SER A 26 -0.16 -14.76 6.33
CA SER A 26 -0.23 -13.78 7.43
C SER A 26 0.03 -14.44 8.78
N ALA A 27 0.85 -13.80 9.59
CA ALA A 27 1.02 -14.10 11.01
C ALA A 27 0.61 -12.90 11.90
N SER A 28 -0.14 -11.94 11.34
CA SER A 28 -0.56 -10.72 12.04
C SER A 28 -1.34 -11.07 13.30
N ILE A 29 -1.04 -10.34 14.37
CA ILE A 29 -1.65 -10.56 15.68
C ILE A 29 -3.10 -10.09 15.65
N LEU A 30 -3.37 -8.91 15.10
CA LEU A 30 -4.69 -8.28 15.14
C LEU A 30 -5.67 -8.91 14.14
N ASP A 31 -5.18 -9.47 13.02
CA ASP A 31 -6.04 -10.07 12.00
C ASP A 31 -6.98 -11.13 12.60
N ALA A 32 -6.46 -11.98 13.51
CA ALA A 32 -7.27 -13.00 14.19
C ALA A 32 -8.42 -12.41 15.03
N TRP A 33 -8.21 -11.25 15.66
CA TRP A 33 -9.21 -10.56 16.48
C TRP A 33 -10.22 -9.78 15.64
N LEU A 34 -9.80 -9.30 14.46
CA LEU A 34 -10.62 -8.51 13.57
C LEU A 34 -11.39 -9.33 12.55
N GLN A 35 -11.00 -10.59 12.34
CA GLN A 35 -11.69 -11.51 11.43
C GLN A 35 -13.21 -11.59 11.70
N PRO A 36 -13.73 -11.73 12.95
CA PRO A 36 -15.18 -11.71 13.19
C PRO A 36 -15.85 -10.42 12.71
N TRP A 37 -15.20 -9.27 12.90
CA TRP A 37 -15.69 -7.97 12.43
C TRP A 37 -15.75 -7.91 10.91
N TRP A 38 -14.68 -8.32 10.22
CA TRP A 38 -14.63 -8.31 8.75
C TRP A 38 -15.61 -9.31 8.14
N CYS A 39 -15.78 -10.49 8.75
CA CYS A 39 -16.77 -11.49 8.34
C CYS A 39 -18.20 -10.97 8.49
N TRP A 40 -18.49 -10.31 9.61
CA TRP A 40 -19.77 -9.64 9.79
C TRP A 40 -19.96 -8.54 8.75
N LEU A 41 -18.96 -7.67 8.55
CA LEU A 41 -19.06 -6.53 7.65
C LEU A 41 -19.28 -6.98 6.20
N VAL A 42 -18.48 -7.93 5.70
CA VAL A 42 -18.66 -8.47 4.34
C VAL A 42 -20.03 -9.12 4.18
N SER A 43 -20.60 -9.74 5.23
CA SER A 43 -21.95 -10.31 5.16
C SER A 43 -23.03 -9.26 4.91
N LYS A 44 -22.81 -8.02 5.38
CA LYS A 44 -23.70 -6.87 5.20
C LYS A 44 -23.45 -6.13 3.88
N THR A 45 -22.30 -6.33 3.26
CA THR A 45 -21.99 -5.74 1.96
C THR A 45 -22.93 -6.25 0.87
N PRO A 46 -23.56 -5.36 0.07
CA PRO A 46 -24.44 -5.78 -1.02
C PRO A 46 -23.71 -6.60 -2.09
N LEU A 47 -24.35 -7.66 -2.61
CA LEU A 47 -23.74 -8.55 -3.61
C LEU A 47 -23.46 -7.88 -4.97
N TRP A 48 -24.05 -6.71 -5.24
CA TRP A 48 -23.78 -5.93 -6.45
C TRP A 48 -22.52 -5.08 -6.34
N LEU A 49 -22.04 -4.84 -5.11
CA LEU A 49 -20.92 -3.96 -4.86
C LEU A 49 -19.62 -4.68 -5.23
N ALA A 50 -18.92 -4.12 -6.23
CA ALA A 50 -17.66 -4.66 -6.73
C ALA A 50 -16.52 -4.47 -5.71
N PRO A 51 -15.62 -5.45 -5.53
CA PRO A 51 -14.46 -5.35 -4.64
C PRO A 51 -13.64 -4.07 -4.86
N ASN A 52 -13.21 -3.79 -6.09
CA ASN A 52 -12.41 -2.60 -6.39
C ASN A 52 -13.14 -1.28 -6.08
N LEU A 53 -14.48 -1.29 -6.06
CA LEU A 53 -15.24 -0.11 -5.64
C LEU A 53 -15.19 0.07 -4.12
N ILE A 54 -15.13 -1.02 -3.36
CA ILE A 54 -14.91 -0.99 -1.91
C ILE A 54 -13.52 -0.40 -1.61
N THR A 55 -12.48 -0.91 -2.27
CA THR A 55 -11.09 -0.45 -2.13
C THR A 55 -10.96 1.06 -2.40
N ILE A 56 -11.48 1.55 -3.54
CA ILE A 56 -11.33 2.97 -3.89
C ILE A 56 -12.14 3.89 -2.98
N LEU A 57 -13.29 3.44 -2.48
CA LEU A 57 -14.08 4.21 -1.49
C LEU A 57 -13.31 4.32 -0.17
N GLY A 58 -12.67 3.24 0.28
CA GLY A 58 -11.76 3.28 1.43
C GLY A 58 -10.64 4.28 1.22
N LEU A 59 -9.94 4.21 0.08
CA LEU A 59 -8.85 5.14 -0.23
C LEU A 59 -9.33 6.60 -0.23
N ILE A 60 -10.47 6.89 -0.86
CA ILE A 60 -11.05 8.25 -0.90
C ILE A 60 -11.32 8.76 0.51
N VAL A 61 -11.90 7.94 1.39
CA VAL A 61 -12.16 8.33 2.79
C VAL A 61 -10.85 8.67 3.49
N ASN A 62 -9.84 7.80 3.42
CA ASN A 62 -8.54 8.04 4.04
C ASN A 62 -7.87 9.33 3.54
N VAL A 63 -7.83 9.52 2.21
CA VAL A 63 -7.28 10.71 1.55
C VAL A 63 -7.99 11.96 2.02
N VAL A 64 -9.33 12.00 1.97
CA VAL A 64 -10.11 13.18 2.37
C VAL A 64 -9.86 13.51 3.84
N THR A 65 -9.92 12.53 4.74
CA THR A 65 -9.73 12.79 6.17
C THR A 65 -8.32 13.28 6.50
N THR A 66 -7.30 12.76 5.80
CA THR A 66 -5.92 13.25 5.95
C THR A 66 -5.75 14.64 5.37
N LEU A 67 -6.36 14.95 4.22
CA LEU A 67 -6.28 16.28 3.61
C LEU A 67 -6.95 17.35 4.49
N ILE A 68 -7.96 17.00 5.29
CA ILE A 68 -8.52 17.90 6.31
C ILE A 68 -7.44 18.23 7.36
N LEU A 69 -6.63 17.26 7.80
CA LEU A 69 -5.50 17.53 8.71
C LEU A 69 -4.47 18.44 8.04
N VAL A 70 -4.10 18.16 6.79
CA VAL A 70 -3.15 18.98 6.01
C VAL A 70 -3.67 20.41 5.84
N TRP A 71 -4.97 20.60 5.67
CA TRP A 71 -5.57 21.93 5.57
C TRP A 71 -5.37 22.76 6.85
N TYR A 72 -5.52 22.14 8.02
CA TYR A 72 -5.34 22.82 9.31
C TYR A 72 -3.88 22.98 9.72
N SER A 73 -3.03 22.01 9.38
CA SER A 73 -1.59 22.09 9.65
C SER A 73 -0.76 21.59 8.47
N PRO A 74 -0.57 22.41 7.42
CA PRO A 74 0.18 22.01 6.23
C PRO A 74 1.67 21.86 6.50
N ASP A 75 2.20 22.47 7.56
CA ASP A 75 3.59 22.30 7.99
C ASP A 75 3.75 21.27 9.13
N ALA A 76 2.66 20.64 9.57
CA ALA A 76 2.62 19.73 10.72
C ALA A 76 3.15 20.35 12.03
N ARG A 77 3.00 21.66 12.24
CA ARG A 77 3.40 22.39 13.48
C ARG A 77 2.24 23.04 14.21
N GLN A 78 1.08 23.18 13.60
CA GLN A 78 -0.09 23.75 14.25
C GLN A 78 -0.87 22.66 14.98
N GLU A 79 -1.50 23.04 16.08
CA GLU A 79 -2.52 22.18 16.66
C GLU A 79 -3.73 22.12 15.70
N VAL A 80 -4.15 20.91 15.37
CA VAL A 80 -5.33 20.67 14.54
C VAL A 80 -6.59 20.55 15.40
N PRO A 81 -7.78 20.92 14.89
CA PRO A 81 -9.02 20.72 15.62
C PRO A 81 -9.20 19.25 16.01
N ARG A 82 -9.53 19.00 17.27
CA ARG A 82 -9.74 17.64 17.81
C ARG A 82 -10.69 16.76 16.99
N TRP A 83 -11.76 17.36 16.45
CA TRP A 83 -12.70 16.62 15.61
C TRP A 83 -12.05 16.14 14.30
N ALA A 84 -11.05 16.86 13.78
CA ALA A 84 -10.33 16.48 12.57
C ALA A 84 -9.45 15.26 12.84
N CYS A 85 -8.78 15.19 13.99
CA CYS A 85 -8.10 13.97 14.45
C CYS A 85 -9.07 12.80 14.64
N ALA A 86 -10.24 13.03 15.25
CA ALA A 86 -11.26 11.99 15.40
C ALA A 86 -11.78 11.50 14.03
N ALA A 87 -12.01 12.42 13.10
CA ALA A 87 -12.41 12.11 11.73
C ALA A 87 -11.33 11.32 11.00
N CYS A 88 -10.04 11.65 11.19
CA CYS A 88 -8.93 10.88 10.63
C CYS A 88 -8.82 9.48 11.25
N ALA A 89 -8.98 9.33 12.56
CA ALA A 89 -9.02 8.01 13.20
C ALA A 89 -10.14 7.14 12.63
N LEU A 90 -11.34 7.70 12.51
CA LEU A 90 -12.49 7.03 11.89
C LEU A 90 -12.22 6.72 10.40
N GLY A 91 -11.61 7.65 9.67
CA GLY A 91 -11.27 7.48 8.26
C GLY A 91 -10.29 6.32 8.03
N VAL A 92 -9.24 6.23 8.86
CA VAL A 92 -8.29 5.11 8.83
C VAL A 92 -8.98 3.80 9.20
N PHE A 93 -9.86 3.79 10.21
CA PHE A 93 -10.65 2.60 10.57
C PHE A 93 -11.58 2.14 9.44
N VAL A 94 -12.27 3.07 8.78
CA VAL A 94 -13.14 2.78 7.64
C VAL A 94 -12.31 2.24 6.48
N TYR A 95 -11.20 2.89 6.12
CA TYR A 95 -10.30 2.40 5.08
C TYR A 95 -9.83 0.98 5.39
N GLN A 96 -9.24 0.74 6.57
CA GLN A 96 -8.80 -0.57 7.02
C GLN A 96 -9.90 -1.64 6.93
N SER A 97 -11.11 -1.29 7.36
CA SER A 97 -12.23 -2.23 7.32
C SER A 97 -12.69 -2.56 5.91
N LEU A 98 -12.67 -1.57 5.00
CA LEU A 98 -13.08 -1.75 3.60
C LEU A 98 -12.01 -2.54 2.81
N ASP A 99 -10.75 -2.22 3.04
CA ASP A 99 -9.57 -2.92 2.54
C ASP A 99 -9.64 -4.41 2.88
N ALA A 100 -9.77 -4.74 4.17
CA ALA A 100 -9.80 -6.14 4.63
C ALA A 100 -10.98 -6.97 4.11
N ILE A 101 -12.07 -6.34 3.64
CA ILE A 101 -13.25 -7.05 3.12
C ILE A 101 -13.29 -7.13 1.60
N ASP A 102 -12.46 -6.43 0.84
CA ASP A 102 -12.59 -6.40 -0.62
C ASP A 102 -12.30 -7.79 -1.24
N GLY A 103 -11.26 -8.49 -0.78
CA GLY A 103 -10.92 -9.84 -1.19
C GLY A 103 -11.91 -10.87 -0.65
N LYS A 104 -12.46 -10.64 0.55
CA LYS A 104 -13.55 -11.45 1.12
C LYS A 104 -14.81 -11.31 0.26
N GLN A 105 -15.13 -10.09 -0.18
CA GLN A 105 -16.24 -9.83 -1.09
C GLN A 105 -15.98 -10.48 -2.44
N ALA A 106 -14.76 -10.39 -2.98
CA ALA A 106 -14.40 -11.03 -4.24
C ALA A 106 -14.60 -12.55 -4.21
N ARG A 107 -14.25 -13.21 -3.09
CA ARG A 107 -14.55 -14.63 -2.85
C ARG A 107 -16.04 -14.88 -2.77
N ARG A 108 -16.78 -14.08 -1.99
CA ARG A 108 -18.24 -14.20 -1.80
C ARG A 108 -19.02 -14.06 -3.11
N THR A 109 -18.59 -13.18 -4.00
CA THR A 109 -19.25 -12.92 -5.29
C THR A 109 -18.66 -13.72 -6.45
N GLY A 110 -17.60 -14.51 -6.22
CA GLY A 110 -16.89 -15.27 -7.26
C GLY A 110 -16.21 -14.36 -8.30
N SER A 111 -15.84 -13.14 -7.93
CA SER A 111 -15.22 -12.14 -8.80
C SER A 111 -13.75 -11.89 -8.49
N GLN A 112 -13.05 -12.90 -7.94
CA GLN A 112 -11.61 -12.85 -7.72
C GLN A 112 -10.86 -12.71 -9.04
N SER A 113 -9.84 -11.85 -9.09
CA SER A 113 -9.00 -11.68 -10.26
C SER A 113 -7.65 -11.07 -9.89
N PRO A 114 -6.60 -11.27 -10.71
CA PRO A 114 -5.33 -10.56 -10.55
C PRO A 114 -5.49 -9.03 -10.60
N LEU A 115 -6.51 -8.52 -11.29
CA LEU A 115 -6.80 -7.08 -11.26
C LEU A 115 -7.17 -6.59 -9.86
N GLY A 116 -7.94 -7.39 -9.10
CA GLY A 116 -8.37 -7.00 -7.76
C GLY A 116 -7.19 -6.82 -6.81
N GLU A 117 -6.29 -7.81 -6.77
CA GLU A 117 -5.05 -7.75 -5.98
C GLU A 117 -4.15 -6.58 -6.40
N LEU A 118 -3.99 -6.34 -7.71
CA LEU A 118 -3.22 -5.19 -8.20
C LEU A 118 -3.85 -3.86 -7.78
N PHE A 119 -5.18 -3.78 -7.81
CA PHE A 119 -5.93 -2.57 -7.48
C PHE A 119 -5.85 -2.25 -5.98
N ASP A 120 -5.98 -3.28 -5.14
CA ASP A 120 -5.85 -3.26 -3.69
C ASP A 120 -4.48 -2.71 -3.27
N HIS A 121 -3.41 -3.44 -3.58
CA HIS A 121 -2.04 -3.03 -3.27
C HIS A 121 -1.63 -1.70 -3.92
N GLY A 122 -2.21 -1.39 -5.09
CA GLY A 122 -2.05 -0.12 -5.77
C GLY A 122 -2.67 1.07 -5.01
N CYS A 123 -3.77 0.83 -4.29
CA CYS A 123 -4.40 1.81 -3.40
C CYS A 123 -3.66 1.90 -2.08
N ASP A 124 -3.18 0.79 -1.53
CA ASP A 124 -2.38 0.74 -0.29
C ASP A 124 -1.11 1.57 -0.36
N SER A 125 -0.43 1.55 -1.50
CA SER A 125 0.78 2.34 -1.70
C SER A 125 0.52 3.85 -1.59
N ILE A 126 -0.63 4.31 -2.10
CA ILE A 126 -1.09 5.70 -1.96
C ILE A 126 -1.53 5.95 -0.52
N SER A 127 -2.34 5.06 0.04
CA SER A 127 -2.88 5.16 1.39
C SER A 127 -1.78 5.30 2.44
N THR A 128 -0.68 4.56 2.28
CA THR A 128 0.52 4.62 3.14
C THR A 128 1.07 6.03 3.26
N VAL A 129 1.10 6.81 2.16
CA VAL A 129 1.56 8.22 2.16
C VAL A 129 0.68 9.07 3.08
N PHE A 130 -0.64 8.97 2.92
CA PHE A 130 -1.60 9.76 3.68
C PHE A 130 -1.64 9.35 5.15
N ILE A 131 -1.62 8.05 5.44
CA ILE A 131 -1.62 7.53 6.82
C ILE A 131 -0.36 7.99 7.57
N ALA A 132 0.82 7.90 6.94
CA ALA A 132 2.08 8.35 7.53
C ALA A 132 2.09 9.87 7.78
N LEU A 133 1.61 10.66 6.80
CA LEU A 133 1.50 12.11 6.92
C LEU A 133 0.51 12.53 8.02
N GLY A 134 -0.66 11.89 8.06
CA GLY A 134 -1.69 12.14 9.08
C GLY A 134 -1.16 11.87 10.49
N ALA A 135 -0.40 10.79 10.68
CA ALA A 135 0.25 10.50 11.96
C ALA A 135 1.25 11.61 12.35
N CYS A 136 2.07 12.10 11.40
CA CYS A 136 3.01 13.18 11.65
C CYS A 136 2.32 14.48 12.08
N ILE A 137 1.20 14.84 11.43
CA ILE A 137 0.42 16.03 11.78
C ILE A 137 -0.16 15.91 13.19
N ALA A 138 -0.73 14.75 13.53
CA ALA A 138 -1.37 14.52 14.83
C ALA A 138 -0.41 14.75 16.02
N VAL A 139 0.88 14.45 15.82
CA VAL A 139 1.94 14.58 16.84
C VAL A 139 2.82 15.82 16.67
N LYS A 140 2.45 16.74 15.77
CA LYS A 140 3.19 17.97 15.44
C LYS A 140 4.66 17.73 15.01
N LEU A 141 4.89 16.70 14.20
CA LEU A 141 6.24 16.27 13.83
C LEU A 141 6.97 17.26 12.91
N GLY A 142 6.28 18.25 12.36
CA GLY A 142 6.89 19.34 11.60
C GLY A 142 7.81 20.25 12.43
N GLU A 143 7.72 20.18 13.77
CA GLU A 143 8.71 20.79 14.68
C GLU A 143 10.08 20.09 14.58
N TYR A 144 10.11 18.87 14.05
CA TYR A 144 11.30 18.06 13.79
C TYR A 144 11.34 17.59 12.33
N PRO A 145 11.59 18.49 11.34
CA PRO A 145 11.43 18.19 9.92
C PRO A 145 12.22 16.95 9.45
N THR A 146 13.45 16.79 9.92
CA THR A 146 14.28 15.62 9.62
C THR A 146 13.63 14.32 10.09
N TRP A 147 13.05 14.31 11.28
CA TRP A 147 12.37 13.13 11.82
C TRP A 147 11.06 12.85 11.07
N MET A 148 10.28 13.89 10.74
CA MET A 148 9.11 13.76 9.86
C MET A 148 9.45 13.15 8.50
N PHE A 149 10.59 13.56 7.92
CA PHE A 149 11.08 13.02 6.64
C PHE A 149 11.36 11.53 6.79
N PHE A 150 12.19 11.16 7.76
CA PHE A 150 12.57 9.77 7.98
C PHE A 150 11.36 8.89 8.30
N GLN A 151 10.43 9.35 9.13
CA GLN A 151 9.22 8.60 9.47
C GLN A 151 8.35 8.31 8.23
N CYS A 152 8.05 9.33 7.41
CA CYS A 152 7.23 9.15 6.22
C CYS A 152 7.92 8.24 5.20
N PHE A 153 9.20 8.50 4.89
CA PHE A 153 9.95 7.68 3.94
C PHE A 153 10.22 6.28 4.44
N CYS A 154 10.36 6.07 5.75
CA CYS A 154 10.47 4.74 6.34
C CYS A 154 9.18 3.93 6.12
N ALA A 155 8.01 4.51 6.39
CA ALA A 155 6.72 3.85 6.14
C ALA A 155 6.58 3.41 4.68
N MET A 156 6.88 4.30 3.73
CA MET A 156 6.86 4.00 2.30
C MET A 156 7.90 2.93 1.90
N THR A 157 9.09 2.98 2.51
CA THR A 157 10.16 2.00 2.26
C THR A 157 9.78 0.61 2.76
N LEU A 158 9.20 0.49 3.96
CA LEU A 158 8.76 -0.79 4.50
C LEU A 158 7.68 -1.42 3.63
N PHE A 159 6.69 -0.63 3.20
CA PHE A 159 5.64 -1.10 2.30
C PHE A 159 6.21 -1.54 0.94
N TYR A 160 7.16 -0.78 0.38
CA TYR A 160 7.89 -1.17 -0.82
C TYR A 160 8.69 -2.47 -0.64
N CYS A 161 9.39 -2.62 0.48
CA CYS A 161 10.16 -3.82 0.79
C CYS A 161 9.30 -5.08 0.95
N ALA A 162 8.06 -4.96 1.44
CA ALA A 162 7.11 -6.08 1.46
C ALA A 162 6.78 -6.57 0.03
N HIS A 163 6.59 -5.65 -0.91
CA HIS A 163 6.35 -5.97 -2.32
C HIS A 163 7.62 -6.45 -3.03
N TRP A 164 8.78 -5.93 -2.63
CA TRP A 164 10.07 -6.46 -3.08
C TRP A 164 10.24 -7.91 -2.62
N GLN A 165 9.94 -8.21 -1.36
CA GLN A 165 9.94 -9.58 -0.87
C GLN A 165 9.02 -10.47 -1.73
N ALA A 166 7.78 -10.05 -2.01
CA ALA A 166 6.89 -10.79 -2.89
C ALA A 166 7.46 -10.99 -4.31
N TYR A 167 8.09 -9.95 -4.89
CA TYR A 167 8.79 -10.04 -6.17
C TYR A 167 9.96 -11.05 -6.17
N VAL A 168 10.60 -11.25 -5.03
CA VAL A 168 11.69 -12.23 -4.87
C VAL A 168 11.12 -13.64 -4.64
N THR A 169 10.24 -13.79 -3.65
CA THR A 169 9.81 -15.10 -3.13
C THR A 169 8.57 -15.66 -3.80
N GLY A 170 7.85 -14.87 -4.59
CA GLY A 170 6.58 -15.27 -5.20
C GLY A 170 5.37 -15.17 -4.26
N THR A 171 5.56 -14.79 -2.99
CA THR A 171 4.52 -14.78 -1.96
C THR A 171 4.67 -13.56 -1.06
N LEU A 172 3.57 -12.84 -0.81
CA LEU A 172 3.54 -11.80 0.20
C LEU A 172 3.51 -12.45 1.59
N LYS A 173 4.44 -12.09 2.47
CA LYS A 173 4.51 -12.65 3.83
C LYS A 173 4.32 -11.53 4.82
N MET A 174 3.20 -11.54 5.53
CA MET A 174 2.92 -10.57 6.57
C MET A 174 3.44 -11.11 7.91
N GLY A 175 4.18 -10.26 8.62
CA GLY A 175 4.75 -10.56 9.92
C GLY A 175 3.73 -10.49 11.06
N ARG A 176 4.21 -10.64 12.29
CA ARG A 176 3.39 -10.49 13.50
C ARG A 176 2.95 -9.05 13.77
N VAL A 177 3.82 -8.10 13.43
CA VAL A 177 3.55 -6.67 13.49
C VAL A 177 3.72 -6.16 12.08
N ASP A 178 2.61 -5.88 11.43
CA ASP A 178 2.57 -5.50 10.02
C ASP A 178 1.57 -4.33 9.81
N VAL A 179 1.05 -4.19 8.60
CA VAL A 179 0.14 -3.10 8.20
C VAL A 179 -1.03 -2.92 9.18
N THR A 180 -1.70 -4.01 9.60
CA THR A 180 -2.84 -3.94 10.52
C THR A 180 -2.47 -3.32 11.87
N GLU A 181 -1.41 -3.81 12.52
CA GLU A 181 -0.93 -3.25 13.79
C GLU A 181 -0.49 -1.79 13.66
N ALA A 182 0.20 -1.45 12.57
CA ALA A 182 0.64 -0.08 12.31
C ALA A 182 -0.55 0.86 12.14
N GLN A 183 -1.60 0.45 11.40
CA GLN A 183 -2.81 1.24 11.23
C GLN A 183 -3.55 1.45 12.55
N TYR A 184 -3.70 0.43 13.40
CA TYR A 184 -4.33 0.58 14.71
C TYR A 184 -3.50 1.44 15.67
N ALA A 185 -2.17 1.37 15.61
CA ALA A 185 -1.31 2.29 16.36
C ALA A 185 -1.52 3.75 15.92
N ILE A 186 -1.66 3.99 14.61
CA ILE A 186 -1.94 5.33 14.07
C ILE A 186 -3.35 5.80 14.43
N MET A 187 -4.36 4.92 14.40
CA MET A 187 -5.70 5.22 14.93
C MET A 187 -5.63 5.65 16.40
N ALA A 188 -4.86 4.94 17.23
CA ALA A 188 -4.67 5.31 18.63
C ALA A 188 -3.99 6.69 18.79
N ILE A 189 -2.95 6.98 18.00
CA ILE A 189 -2.29 8.31 17.98
C ILE A 189 -3.31 9.41 17.64
N GLN A 190 -4.14 9.19 16.63
CA GLN A 190 -5.18 10.15 16.24
C GLN A 190 -6.23 10.33 17.34
N LEU A 191 -6.68 9.24 17.98
CA LEU A 191 -7.66 9.31 19.08
C LEU A 191 -7.10 10.00 20.33
N ILE A 192 -5.83 9.77 20.67
CA ILE A 192 -5.15 10.50 21.74
C ILE A 192 -5.11 12.00 21.41
N SER A 193 -4.75 12.35 20.17
CA SER A 193 -4.72 13.76 19.72
C SER A 193 -6.13 14.38 19.72
N ALA A 194 -7.16 13.61 19.40
CA ALA A 194 -8.56 14.05 19.48
C ALA A 194 -9.04 14.27 20.92
N THR A 195 -8.53 13.50 21.88
CA THR A 195 -8.98 13.51 23.29
C THR A 195 -8.15 14.41 24.20
N LEU A 196 -6.87 14.64 23.88
CA LEU A 196 -5.97 15.45 24.70
C LEU A 196 -5.45 16.71 23.96
N GLY A 197 -5.67 16.82 22.65
CA GLY A 197 -5.06 17.84 21.80
C GLY A 197 -3.70 17.39 21.27
N SER A 198 -3.25 17.93 20.14
CA SER A 198 -1.95 17.56 19.55
C SER A 198 -0.78 18.06 20.39
N ASP A 199 -0.96 19.12 21.17
CA ASP A 199 0.07 19.65 22.08
C ASP A 199 0.40 18.68 23.23
N PHE A 200 -0.49 17.72 23.53
CA PHE A 200 -0.21 16.65 24.50
C PHE A 200 1.13 15.96 24.21
N TRP A 201 1.46 15.74 22.93
CA TRP A 201 2.69 15.07 22.52
C TRP A 201 3.97 15.86 22.82
N ALA A 202 3.88 17.16 23.09
CA ALA A 202 4.98 18.00 23.57
C ALA A 202 5.16 17.97 25.10
N THR A 203 4.24 17.33 25.83
CA THR A 203 4.33 17.23 27.30
C THR A 203 5.60 16.48 27.69
N LYS A 204 6.32 17.00 28.69
CA LYS A 204 7.57 16.38 29.17
C LYS A 204 7.31 15.42 30.32
N VAL A 205 7.77 14.18 30.18
CA VAL A 205 7.80 13.16 31.24
C VAL A 205 9.26 12.76 31.45
N GLY A 206 9.78 12.99 32.65
CA GLY A 206 11.21 12.74 32.94
C GLY A 206 12.18 13.59 32.10
N GLY A 207 11.75 14.77 31.64
CA GLY A 207 12.54 15.68 30.80
C GLY A 207 12.45 15.42 29.29
N LEU A 208 11.85 14.31 28.86
CA LEU A 208 11.65 13.97 27.44
C LEU A 208 10.19 14.20 27.04
N GLU A 209 9.97 14.73 25.84
CA GLU A 209 8.62 14.85 25.28
C GLU A 209 8.01 13.48 24.99
N VAL A 210 6.71 13.32 25.23
CA VAL A 210 6.00 12.06 25.00
C VAL A 210 6.18 11.56 23.56
N ARG A 211 6.23 12.46 22.55
CA ARG A 211 6.45 12.07 21.15
C ARG A 211 7.75 11.29 20.88
N TYR A 212 8.79 11.46 21.69
CA TYR A 212 10.04 10.68 21.54
C TYR A 212 9.83 9.20 21.89
N SER A 213 8.88 8.89 22.76
CA SER A 213 8.53 7.48 23.04
C SER A 213 7.92 6.81 21.81
N LEU A 214 7.06 7.51 21.06
CA LEU A 214 6.53 7.03 19.79
C LEU A 214 7.63 6.85 18.76
N ALA A 215 8.58 7.79 18.69
CA ALA A 215 9.72 7.69 17.79
C ALA A 215 10.56 6.44 18.10
N GLY A 216 10.85 6.18 19.37
CA GLY A 216 11.56 4.97 19.79
C GLY A 216 10.84 3.69 19.39
N VAL A 217 9.53 3.60 19.64
CA VAL A 217 8.71 2.45 19.23
C VAL A 217 8.69 2.29 17.71
N ALA A 218 8.53 3.38 16.95
CA ALA A 218 8.53 3.35 15.50
C ALA A 218 9.88 2.89 14.93
N VAL A 219 11.01 3.37 15.46
CA VAL A 219 12.35 2.94 15.03
C VAL A 219 12.56 1.46 15.31
N VAL A 220 12.22 0.98 16.51
CA VAL A 220 12.38 -0.43 16.88
C VAL A 220 11.50 -1.31 15.99
N GLY A 221 10.22 -0.95 15.82
CA GLY A 221 9.30 -1.67 14.94
C GLY A 221 9.81 -1.72 13.50
N ALA A 222 10.22 -0.57 12.95
CA ALA A 222 10.77 -0.49 11.61
C ALA A 222 12.04 -1.32 11.44
N ALA A 223 12.96 -1.30 12.41
CA ALA A 223 14.19 -2.10 12.37
C ALA A 223 13.90 -3.60 12.39
N LEU A 224 12.94 -4.04 13.21
CA LEU A 224 12.51 -5.45 13.25
C LEU A 224 11.87 -5.88 11.93
N THR A 225 10.91 -5.11 11.41
CA THR A 225 10.23 -5.41 10.13
C THR A 225 11.21 -5.37 8.96
N LEU A 226 12.12 -4.39 8.91
CA LEU A 226 13.14 -4.34 7.86
C LEU A 226 14.11 -5.53 7.97
N GLY A 227 14.46 -5.94 9.19
CA GLY A 227 15.28 -7.12 9.44
C GLY A 227 14.63 -8.40 8.89
N THR A 228 13.35 -8.64 9.19
CA THR A 228 12.62 -9.82 8.68
C THR A 228 12.50 -9.81 7.15
N LEU A 229 12.15 -8.66 6.56
CA LEU A 229 12.06 -8.48 5.11
C LEU A 229 13.43 -8.71 4.43
N THR A 230 14.51 -8.17 5.00
CA THR A 230 15.87 -8.32 4.46
C THR A 230 16.32 -9.77 4.53
N THR A 231 16.08 -10.47 5.64
CA THR A 231 16.37 -11.90 5.76
C THR A 231 15.61 -12.71 4.71
N ALA A 232 14.33 -12.41 4.48
CA ALA A 232 13.54 -13.10 3.46
C ALA A 232 14.03 -12.83 2.03
N ILE A 233 14.44 -11.60 1.72
CA ILE A 233 14.99 -11.24 0.40
C ILE A 233 16.34 -11.93 0.17
N LEU A 234 17.23 -11.91 1.16
CA LEU A 234 18.58 -12.47 1.06
C LEU A 234 18.61 -14.01 1.09
N ALA A 235 17.55 -14.66 1.54
CA ALA A 235 17.41 -16.12 1.45
C ALA A 235 17.31 -16.63 -0.01
N GLY A 236 17.07 -15.73 -0.97
CA GLY A 236 16.96 -16.04 -2.39
C GLY A 236 15.50 -16.19 -2.84
N GLY A 237 15.29 -15.97 -4.14
CA GLY A 237 13.98 -16.03 -4.76
C GLY A 237 13.64 -17.36 -5.44
N VAL A 238 12.41 -17.44 -5.96
CA VAL A 238 11.89 -18.63 -6.65
C VAL A 238 12.34 -18.75 -8.11
N GLY A 239 13.05 -17.76 -8.62
CA GLY A 239 13.61 -17.75 -9.96
C GLY A 239 14.83 -18.65 -10.12
N LYS A 240 15.29 -18.79 -11.36
CA LYS A 240 16.49 -19.56 -11.69
C LYS A 240 17.70 -19.06 -10.90
N ASN A 241 18.45 -19.96 -10.27
CA ASN A 241 19.62 -19.63 -9.44
C ASN A 241 19.30 -18.69 -8.25
N GLY A 242 18.09 -18.76 -7.69
CA GLY A 242 17.69 -17.92 -6.55
C GLY A 242 17.35 -16.47 -6.93
N SER A 243 17.06 -16.22 -8.22
CA SER A 243 16.65 -14.91 -8.74
C SER A 243 15.19 -14.58 -8.42
N THR A 244 14.74 -13.38 -8.79
CA THR A 244 13.35 -12.93 -8.64
C THR A 244 12.38 -13.74 -9.51
N VAL A 245 11.07 -13.52 -9.34
CA VAL A 245 10.05 -14.15 -10.21
C VAL A 245 10.21 -13.85 -11.70
N ALA A 246 10.93 -12.77 -12.05
CA ALA A 246 11.24 -12.39 -13.43
C ALA A 246 12.62 -12.88 -13.91
N GLY A 247 13.39 -13.58 -13.07
CA GLY A 247 14.76 -14.00 -13.41
C GLY A 247 15.82 -12.91 -13.28
N THR A 248 15.52 -11.79 -12.61
CA THR A 248 16.46 -10.68 -12.36
C THR A 248 17.17 -10.84 -11.02
N SER A 249 18.20 -10.03 -10.78
CA SER A 249 18.85 -9.98 -9.45
C SER A 249 17.84 -9.68 -8.36
N ILE A 250 17.94 -10.36 -7.21
CA ILE A 250 17.13 -10.06 -6.02
C ILE A 250 17.35 -8.64 -5.51
N LEU A 251 18.45 -7.98 -5.90
CA LEU A 251 18.75 -6.59 -5.52
C LEU A 251 18.25 -5.56 -6.54
N SER A 252 17.77 -5.97 -7.73
CA SER A 252 17.40 -5.02 -8.79
C SER A 252 16.33 -3.99 -8.38
N PRO A 253 15.34 -4.30 -7.51
CA PRO A 253 14.35 -3.30 -7.08
C PRO A 253 14.95 -2.12 -6.28
N VAL A 254 16.16 -2.26 -5.69
CA VAL A 254 16.78 -1.16 -4.94
C VAL A 254 17.00 0.09 -5.79
N ILE A 255 17.32 -0.09 -7.08
CA ILE A 255 17.69 0.99 -7.99
C ILE A 255 16.53 1.98 -8.19
N PRO A 256 15.36 1.56 -8.72
CA PRO A 256 14.25 2.46 -8.99
C PRO A 256 13.68 3.13 -7.73
N PHE A 257 13.71 2.47 -6.57
CA PHE A 257 13.28 3.10 -5.33
C PHE A 257 14.31 4.13 -4.82
N SER A 258 15.61 3.84 -4.96
CA SER A 258 16.67 4.79 -4.64
C SER A 258 16.63 6.04 -5.51
N LEU A 259 16.18 5.93 -6.77
CA LEU A 259 15.93 7.07 -7.67
C LEU A 259 14.82 8.01 -7.16
N VAL A 260 14.04 7.60 -6.15
CA VAL A 260 13.06 8.47 -5.47
C VAL A 260 13.64 9.00 -4.16
N VAL A 261 14.09 8.11 -3.27
CA VAL A 261 14.50 8.46 -1.90
C VAL A 261 15.77 9.33 -1.89
N VAL A 262 16.77 9.00 -2.72
CA VAL A 262 18.03 9.74 -2.74
C VAL A 262 17.84 11.17 -3.25
N PRO A 263 17.17 11.42 -4.39
CA PRO A 263 16.85 12.79 -4.79
C PRO A 263 15.98 13.51 -3.77
N ALA A 264 14.98 12.85 -3.17
CA ALA A 264 14.16 13.46 -2.12
C ALA A 264 15.00 13.95 -0.93
N PHE A 265 15.99 13.16 -0.51
CA PHE A 265 16.89 13.57 0.58
C PHE A 265 17.85 14.68 0.15
N ILE A 266 18.44 14.59 -1.05
CA ILE A 266 19.35 15.62 -1.55
C ILE A 266 18.64 16.96 -1.72
N ILE A 267 17.43 16.95 -2.29
CA ILE A 267 16.64 18.17 -2.52
C ILE A 267 16.27 18.82 -1.18
N PHE A 268 15.89 18.02 -0.18
CA PHE A 268 15.69 18.51 1.18
C PHE A 268 16.98 19.17 1.72
N GLN A 269 18.11 18.46 1.71
CA GLN A 269 19.35 18.95 2.33
C GLN A 269 19.98 20.16 1.61
N LYS A 270 19.74 20.32 0.31
CA LYS A 270 20.35 21.38 -0.50
C LYS A 270 19.43 22.57 -0.81
N SER A 271 18.18 22.53 -0.40
CA SER A 271 17.24 23.63 -0.66
C SER A 271 17.66 24.90 0.08
N GLU A 272 17.99 25.96 -0.65
CA GLU A 272 18.29 27.27 -0.07
C GLU A 272 17.03 27.98 0.43
N SER A 273 15.87 27.69 -0.17
CA SER A 273 14.59 28.22 0.28
C SER A 273 13.93 27.41 1.39
N HIS A 274 14.59 26.34 1.87
CA HIS A 274 14.06 25.40 2.86
C HIS A 274 12.66 24.89 2.46
N VAL A 275 12.50 24.51 1.18
CA VAL A 275 11.19 24.21 0.59
C VAL A 275 10.49 23.06 1.32
N TYR A 276 11.24 22.07 1.80
CA TYR A 276 10.70 20.98 2.60
C TYR A 276 10.28 21.46 3.99
N GLU A 277 11.11 22.22 4.70
CA GLU A 277 10.83 22.66 6.06
C GLU A 277 9.69 23.69 6.13
N ASN A 278 9.47 24.43 5.04
CA ASN A 278 8.40 25.40 4.89
C ASN A 278 7.09 24.76 4.38
N HIS A 279 7.18 23.71 3.57
CA HIS A 279 6.03 23.03 2.96
C HIS A 279 6.10 21.49 3.04
N PRO A 280 6.29 20.90 4.24
CA PRO A 280 6.61 19.49 4.38
C PRO A 280 5.49 18.57 3.93
N SER A 281 4.22 18.90 4.18
CA SER A 281 3.10 18.06 3.71
C SER A 281 3.04 18.00 2.19
N LEU A 282 3.19 19.13 1.50
CA LEU A 282 3.21 19.17 0.03
C LEU A 282 4.38 18.38 -0.53
N TYR A 283 5.54 18.48 0.11
CA TYR A 283 6.74 17.74 -0.26
C TYR A 283 6.58 16.22 -0.09
N ILE A 284 6.09 15.77 1.07
CA ILE A 284 5.81 14.36 1.35
C ILE A 284 4.76 13.83 0.38
N LEU A 285 3.71 14.60 0.07
CA LEU A 285 2.74 14.21 -0.95
C LEU A 285 3.40 14.08 -2.33
N ALA A 286 4.21 15.06 -2.76
CA ALA A 286 4.88 15.00 -4.07
C ALA A 286 5.74 13.73 -4.22
N PHE A 287 6.71 13.53 -3.33
CA PHE A 287 7.61 12.38 -3.42
C PHE A 287 6.95 11.07 -3.01
N GLY A 288 5.96 11.12 -2.12
CA GLY A 288 5.20 9.95 -1.73
C GLY A 288 4.36 9.40 -2.87
N MET A 289 3.77 10.25 -3.71
CA MET A 289 3.07 9.79 -4.92
C MET A 289 4.04 9.20 -5.97
N VAL A 290 5.29 9.67 -6.03
CA VAL A 290 6.34 9.03 -6.85
C VAL A 290 6.65 7.64 -6.30
N ALA A 291 6.85 7.52 -4.97
CA ALA A 291 7.12 6.25 -4.30
C ALA A 291 5.96 5.25 -4.45
N ALA A 292 4.72 5.72 -4.33
CA ALA A 292 3.51 4.93 -4.58
C ALA A 292 3.49 4.39 -6.02
N LYS A 293 3.79 5.24 -7.02
CA LYS A 293 3.87 4.77 -8.42
C LYS A 293 4.96 3.72 -8.64
N VAL A 294 6.15 3.94 -8.08
CA VAL A 294 7.25 2.96 -8.19
C VAL A 294 6.87 1.64 -7.51
N THR A 295 6.14 1.69 -6.40
CA THR A 295 5.58 0.49 -5.75
C THR A 295 4.55 -0.21 -6.64
N ASN A 296 3.64 0.53 -7.28
CA ASN A 296 2.65 -0.04 -8.18
C ASN A 296 3.30 -0.73 -9.39
N ARG A 297 4.40 -0.17 -9.91
CA ARG A 297 5.19 -0.81 -10.98
C ARG A 297 5.84 -2.11 -10.52
N LEU A 298 6.27 -2.19 -9.25
CA LEU A 298 6.81 -3.41 -8.67
C LEU A 298 5.74 -4.49 -8.49
N VAL A 299 4.54 -4.11 -8.03
CA VAL A 299 3.37 -5.00 -7.94
C VAL A 299 3.06 -5.57 -9.33
N VAL A 300 2.97 -4.71 -10.35
CA VAL A 300 2.76 -5.13 -11.74
C VAL A 300 3.85 -6.10 -12.18
N ALA A 301 5.12 -5.74 -12.00
CA ALA A 301 6.27 -6.57 -12.38
C ALA A 301 6.24 -7.97 -11.73
N HIS A 302 5.84 -8.04 -10.46
CA HIS A 302 5.64 -9.30 -9.74
C HIS A 302 4.55 -10.15 -10.39
N MET A 303 3.35 -9.60 -10.55
CA MET A 303 2.20 -10.35 -11.05
C MET A 303 2.32 -10.72 -12.53
N THR A 304 3.01 -9.90 -13.34
CA THR A 304 3.31 -10.19 -14.74
C THR A 304 4.60 -10.98 -14.93
N LYS A 305 5.32 -11.32 -13.85
CA LYS A 305 6.63 -12.00 -13.86
C LYS A 305 7.58 -11.39 -14.89
N SER A 306 7.71 -10.06 -14.85
CA SER A 306 8.55 -9.30 -15.77
C SER A 306 9.52 -8.42 -15.03
N GLU A 307 10.64 -8.10 -15.67
CA GLU A 307 11.57 -7.10 -15.16
C GLU A 307 10.86 -5.76 -14.98
N MET A 308 11.24 -5.05 -13.92
CA MET A 308 10.76 -3.70 -13.64
C MET A 308 11.67 -2.68 -14.32
N GLU A 309 11.11 -1.79 -15.14
CA GLU A 309 11.91 -0.77 -15.79
C GLU A 309 12.34 0.30 -14.79
N TYR A 310 13.59 0.77 -14.89
CA TYR A 310 14.16 1.67 -13.88
C TYR A 310 13.68 3.12 -14.01
N TYR A 311 13.47 3.59 -15.25
CA TYR A 311 13.03 4.96 -15.51
C TYR A 311 11.51 5.01 -15.61
N ASP A 312 10.95 6.13 -15.13
CA ASP A 312 9.53 6.41 -15.19
C ASP A 312 9.29 7.92 -15.30
N TRP A 313 8.18 8.30 -15.92
CA TRP A 313 7.76 9.69 -16.06
C TRP A 313 7.48 10.39 -14.73
N SER A 314 7.19 9.66 -13.65
CA SER A 314 7.04 10.23 -12.31
C SER A 314 8.34 10.83 -11.78
N LEU A 315 9.50 10.41 -12.28
CA LEU A 315 10.80 10.98 -11.91
C LEU A 315 11.04 12.36 -12.51
N LEU A 316 10.24 12.79 -13.50
CA LEU A 316 10.37 14.12 -14.10
C LEU A 316 10.15 15.23 -13.06
N GLY A 317 9.17 15.07 -12.17
CA GLY A 317 8.89 16.02 -11.09
C GLY A 317 10.10 16.25 -10.18
N PRO A 318 10.62 15.20 -9.51
CA PRO A 318 11.86 15.26 -8.75
C PRO A 318 13.06 15.78 -9.54
N ALA A 319 13.20 15.38 -10.81
CA ALA A 319 14.29 15.86 -11.67
C ALA A 319 14.20 17.37 -11.93
N MET A 320 13.00 17.93 -12.11
CA MET A 320 12.80 19.38 -12.24
C MET A 320 13.26 20.12 -10.98
N LEU A 321 12.92 19.64 -9.78
CA LEU A 321 13.37 20.22 -8.52
C LEU A 321 14.89 20.15 -8.37
N PHE A 322 15.47 18.98 -8.62
CA PHE A 322 16.91 18.76 -8.54
C PHE A 322 17.68 19.68 -9.49
N LEU A 323 17.24 19.77 -10.75
CA LEU A 323 17.86 20.64 -11.76
C LEU A 323 17.67 22.12 -11.42
N ASN A 324 16.50 22.52 -10.90
CA ASN A 324 16.27 23.89 -10.48
C ASN A 324 17.26 24.32 -9.38
N GLN A 325 17.49 23.46 -8.38
CA GLN A 325 18.51 23.70 -7.35
C GLN A 325 19.93 23.74 -7.91
N TYR A 326 20.26 22.85 -8.86
CA TYR A 326 21.57 22.84 -9.51
C TYR A 326 21.86 24.15 -10.27
N PHE A 327 20.83 24.77 -10.86
CA PHE A 327 20.92 26.05 -11.57
C PHE A 327 20.55 27.25 -10.67
N ASN A 328 20.96 27.22 -9.39
CA ASN A 328 20.80 28.32 -8.42
C ASN A 328 19.35 28.82 -8.28
N ASN A 329 18.38 27.89 -8.26
CA ASN A 329 16.97 28.20 -8.03
C ASN A 329 16.39 29.23 -9.03
N ALA A 330 16.67 29.04 -10.32
CA ALA A 330 16.19 29.93 -11.40
C ALA A 330 14.66 30.16 -11.37
N LEU A 331 13.90 29.16 -10.90
CA LEU A 331 12.46 29.27 -10.61
C LEU A 331 12.22 29.13 -9.09
N PRO A 332 11.14 29.74 -8.54
CA PRO A 332 10.77 29.55 -7.14
C PRO A 332 10.53 28.07 -6.83
N GLU A 333 11.29 27.49 -5.88
CA GLU A 333 11.21 26.06 -5.56
C GLU A 333 9.80 25.63 -5.17
N TYR A 334 9.04 26.47 -4.48
CA TYR A 334 7.64 26.20 -4.12
C TYR A 334 6.73 26.01 -5.35
N ALA A 335 6.91 26.82 -6.40
CA ALA A 335 6.15 26.67 -7.63
C ALA A 335 6.53 25.39 -8.39
N VAL A 336 7.84 25.08 -8.43
CA VAL A 336 8.34 23.83 -9.02
C VAL A 336 7.83 22.61 -8.24
N LEU A 337 7.72 22.72 -6.91
CA LEU A 337 7.17 21.67 -6.07
C LEU A 337 5.69 21.40 -6.38
N TRP A 338 4.86 22.44 -6.52
CA TRP A 338 3.47 22.27 -6.97
C TRP A 338 3.37 21.65 -8.36
N LEU A 339 4.21 22.07 -9.31
CA LEU A 339 4.26 21.45 -10.64
C LEU A 339 4.65 19.97 -10.56
N CYS A 340 5.62 19.62 -9.71
CA CYS A 340 6.00 18.24 -9.42
C CYS A 340 4.80 17.45 -8.86
N THR A 341 4.11 17.96 -7.84
CA THR A 341 2.94 17.32 -7.22
C THR A 341 1.81 17.09 -8.24
N ILE A 342 1.47 18.11 -9.04
CA ILE A 342 0.41 18.00 -10.05
C ILE A 342 0.81 16.96 -11.11
N TRP A 343 2.04 17.03 -11.61
CA TRP A 343 2.55 16.09 -12.60
C TRP A 343 2.48 14.65 -12.13
N VAL A 344 3.03 14.35 -10.94
CA VAL A 344 3.05 12.96 -10.43
C VAL A 344 1.65 12.43 -10.14
N CYS A 345 0.73 13.26 -9.62
CA CYS A 345 -0.65 12.85 -9.39
C CYS A 345 -1.35 12.50 -10.71
N VAL A 346 -1.21 13.35 -11.74
CA VAL A 346 -1.79 13.10 -13.07
C VAL A 346 -1.20 11.83 -13.69
N ASP A 347 0.12 11.69 -13.64
CA ASP A 347 0.84 10.55 -14.21
C ASP A 347 0.52 9.22 -13.49
N LEU A 348 0.39 9.23 -12.16
CA LEU A 348 -0.06 8.06 -11.39
C LEU A 348 -1.51 7.69 -11.73
N ILE A 349 -2.44 8.65 -11.72
CA ILE A 349 -3.85 8.39 -12.06
C ILE A 349 -3.96 7.84 -13.49
N ARG A 350 -3.20 8.41 -14.43
CA ARG A 350 -3.12 7.95 -15.81
C ARG A 350 -2.60 6.51 -15.88
N TYR A 351 -1.49 6.22 -15.21
CA TYR A 351 -0.87 4.89 -15.17
C TYR A 351 -1.83 3.83 -14.60
N CYS A 352 -2.40 4.08 -13.42
CA CYS A 352 -3.34 3.16 -12.78
C CYS A 352 -4.59 2.96 -13.63
N GLY A 353 -5.19 4.03 -14.14
CA GLY A 353 -6.37 3.96 -14.99
C GLY A 353 -6.12 3.16 -16.27
N GLN A 354 -5.00 3.40 -16.95
CA GLN A 354 -4.65 2.71 -18.19
C GLN A 354 -4.39 1.22 -17.95
N ILE A 355 -3.58 0.85 -16.94
CA ILE A 355 -3.33 -0.56 -16.60
C ILE A 355 -4.63 -1.28 -16.24
N CYS A 356 -5.48 -0.67 -15.41
CA CYS A 356 -6.75 -1.27 -15.03
C CYS A 356 -7.64 -1.55 -16.25
N LEU A 357 -7.71 -0.61 -17.20
CA LEU A 357 -8.50 -0.77 -18.42
C LEU A 357 -7.91 -1.82 -19.36
N GLU A 358 -6.58 -1.87 -19.54
CA GLU A 358 -5.93 -2.90 -20.36
C GLU A 358 -6.15 -4.31 -19.80
N ILE A 359 -6.08 -4.47 -18.49
CA ILE A 359 -6.35 -5.75 -17.81
C ILE A 359 -7.84 -6.10 -17.90
N CYS A 360 -8.74 -5.13 -17.70
CA CYS A 360 -10.18 -5.35 -17.89
C CYS A 360 -10.49 -5.85 -19.31
N ASP A 361 -9.90 -5.23 -20.33
CA ASP A 361 -10.09 -5.60 -21.74
C ASP A 361 -9.52 -7.00 -22.05
N HIS A 362 -8.42 -7.39 -21.39
CA HIS A 362 -7.83 -8.71 -21.53
C HIS A 362 -8.66 -9.80 -20.83
N LEU A 363 -9.03 -9.58 -19.56
CA LEU A 363 -9.77 -10.54 -18.73
C LEU A 363 -11.30 -10.52 -18.99
N LYS A 364 -11.79 -9.58 -19.79
CA LYS A 364 -13.23 -9.37 -20.09
C LYS A 364 -14.08 -9.10 -18.85
N ILE A 365 -13.53 -8.35 -17.91
CA ILE A 365 -14.20 -7.92 -16.67
C ILE A 365 -14.45 -6.40 -16.67
N ARG A 366 -15.28 -5.93 -15.74
CA ARG A 366 -15.54 -4.50 -15.52
C ARG A 366 -14.89 -4.08 -14.21
N LEU A 367 -14.19 -2.94 -14.21
CA LEU A 367 -13.42 -2.49 -13.05
C LEU A 367 -14.26 -2.33 -11.77
N PHE A 368 -15.43 -1.69 -11.87
CA PHE A 368 -16.29 -1.36 -10.72
C PHE A 368 -17.68 -1.99 -10.78
N ARG A 369 -17.85 -3.10 -11.51
CA ARG A 369 -19.16 -3.76 -11.64
C ARG A 369 -19.03 -5.26 -11.73
N ILE A 370 -19.85 -5.98 -10.95
CA ILE A 370 -19.98 -7.42 -11.06
C ILE A 370 -21.05 -7.74 -12.14
N PRO A 371 -20.77 -8.63 -13.11
CA PRO A 371 -21.80 -9.09 -14.03
C PRO A 371 -22.83 -9.94 -13.28
N HIS A 372 -24.10 -9.53 -13.30
CA HIS A 372 -25.19 -10.36 -12.79
C HIS A 372 -25.85 -11.15 -13.93
N PRO A 373 -26.11 -12.46 -13.74
CA PRO A 373 -26.97 -13.19 -14.65
C PRO A 373 -28.40 -12.65 -14.50
N GLY A 374 -28.80 -11.75 -15.40
CA GLY A 374 -30.14 -11.12 -15.40
C GLY A 374 -30.24 -9.83 -16.21
N ALA A 375 -29.14 -9.13 -16.48
CA ALA A 375 -29.14 -7.93 -17.31
C ALA A 375 -28.65 -8.24 -18.74
N GLY A 376 -29.52 -8.86 -19.54
CA GLY A 376 -29.42 -8.87 -21.01
C GLY A 376 -28.58 -9.97 -21.63
N VAL A 377 -29.02 -11.23 -21.55
CA VAL A 377 -28.68 -12.26 -22.55
C VAL A 377 -29.93 -13.10 -22.82
N ALA A 378 -30.84 -12.56 -23.64
CA ALA A 378 -31.71 -13.41 -24.44
C ALA A 378 -30.87 -13.93 -25.61
N GLY A 379 -30.23 -15.10 -25.43
CA GLY A 379 -29.50 -15.77 -26.49
C GLY A 379 -28.21 -16.44 -26.02
N ALA A 380 -28.24 -17.77 -25.97
CA ALA A 380 -27.15 -18.71 -25.70
C ALA A 380 -26.92 -19.13 -24.23
N GLY A 381 -27.38 -20.35 -23.91
CA GLY A 381 -26.74 -21.19 -22.89
C GLY A 381 -27.57 -21.53 -21.65
N ALA A 382 -28.73 -22.15 -21.80
CA ALA A 382 -29.58 -22.64 -20.70
C ALA A 382 -28.95 -23.74 -19.81
N ALA A 383 -27.69 -24.15 -20.04
CA ALA A 383 -26.99 -25.15 -19.23
C ALA A 383 -26.13 -24.55 -18.09
N SER A 384 -25.77 -23.26 -18.16
CA SER A 384 -24.90 -22.61 -17.15
C SER A 384 -25.68 -22.04 -15.94
N ALA A 385 -26.97 -21.71 -16.12
CA ALA A 385 -27.77 -21.08 -15.07
C ALA A 385 -28.09 -22.03 -13.91
N ALA A 386 -28.26 -23.33 -14.18
CA ALA A 386 -28.59 -24.32 -13.17
C ALA A 386 -27.42 -24.63 -12.20
N SER A 387 -26.16 -24.55 -12.66
CA SER A 387 -25.01 -24.76 -11.76
C SER A 387 -24.70 -23.53 -10.89
N MET A 388 -25.04 -22.32 -11.36
CA MET A 388 -24.86 -21.09 -10.58
C MET A 388 -25.94 -20.87 -9.52
N LEU A 389 -27.20 -21.23 -9.82
CA LEU A 389 -28.29 -21.14 -8.83
C LEU A 389 -28.15 -22.18 -7.71
N ALA A 390 -27.63 -23.38 -8.00
CA ALA A 390 -27.32 -24.38 -6.96
C ALA A 390 -26.20 -23.91 -6.01
N SER A 391 -25.34 -22.98 -6.43
CA SER A 391 -24.29 -22.42 -5.58
C SER A 391 -24.76 -21.28 -4.67
N ALA A 392 -25.96 -20.72 -4.86
CA ALA A 392 -26.46 -19.62 -4.02
C ALA A 392 -27.04 -20.10 -2.68
N HIS A 393 -27.19 -21.41 -2.48
CA HIS A 393 -27.68 -22.03 -1.24
C HIS A 393 -26.65 -22.90 -0.50
N GLY A 394 -25.42 -22.98 -1.01
CA GLY A 394 -24.29 -23.42 -0.18
C GLY A 394 -23.69 -22.21 0.49
N GLU A 395 -23.71 -22.13 1.82
CA GLU A 395 -22.81 -21.27 2.59
C GLU A 395 -21.37 -21.68 2.21
N ARG A 396 -20.84 -21.12 1.11
CA ARG A 396 -19.40 -21.15 0.85
C ARG A 396 -18.77 -20.41 2.00
N ASN A 397 -17.86 -21.08 2.69
CA ASN A 397 -17.31 -20.65 3.95
C ASN A 397 -16.34 -19.48 3.69
N VAL A 398 -16.88 -18.27 3.46
CA VAL A 398 -16.18 -17.03 3.06
C VAL A 398 -15.05 -16.66 4.03
N CYS A 399 -15.09 -17.21 5.25
CA CYS A 399 -14.17 -16.93 6.34
C CYS A 399 -13.32 -18.11 6.83
N SER A 400 -13.44 -19.32 6.27
CA SER A 400 -12.67 -20.49 6.75
C SER A 400 -11.46 -20.88 5.91
N ASP A 401 -11.31 -20.32 4.71
CA ASP A 401 -10.12 -20.60 3.89
C ASP A 401 -9.02 -19.64 4.33
N THR A 402 -8.47 -19.95 5.50
CA THR A 402 -7.33 -19.29 6.12
C THR A 402 -6.14 -19.27 5.15
N GLU A 403 -5.57 -18.08 5.00
CA GLU A 403 -4.12 -17.90 4.99
C GLU A 403 -3.51 -18.91 5.95
N ILE A 404 -2.81 -19.92 5.42
CA ILE A 404 -2.24 -20.98 6.25
C ILE A 404 -1.14 -20.35 7.10
N SER A 405 -1.41 -20.17 8.39
CA SER A 405 -0.40 -19.89 9.39
C SER A 405 0.35 -21.19 9.66
N ASP A 406 1.50 -21.37 9.01
CA ASP A 406 2.42 -22.45 9.38
C ASP A 406 3.09 -22.10 10.72
N SER A 407 2.37 -22.36 11.81
CA SER A 407 2.94 -22.42 13.15
C SER A 407 2.42 -23.67 13.85
N GLU A 408 2.99 -24.81 13.48
CA GLU A 408 3.22 -26.02 14.30
C GLU A 408 3.44 -27.23 13.39
N ASP A 409 4.70 -27.52 13.06
CA ASP A 409 5.25 -28.89 13.07
C ASP A 409 6.73 -28.87 12.66
N SER A 410 7.60 -28.78 13.66
CA SER A 410 8.98 -29.26 13.54
C SER A 410 9.39 -29.90 14.86
N ALA A 411 8.73 -31.00 15.20
CA ALA A 411 9.31 -31.97 16.12
C ALA A 411 10.28 -32.87 15.34
N PRO A 412 11.55 -33.00 15.74
CA PRO A 412 12.50 -33.86 15.06
C PRO A 412 12.13 -35.32 15.32
N LEU A 413 11.87 -36.08 14.26
CA LEU A 413 11.76 -37.53 14.32
C LEU A 413 13.10 -38.12 14.78
N LEU A 414 13.12 -38.53 16.04
CA LEU A 414 14.14 -39.39 16.64
C LEU A 414 14.20 -40.71 15.86
N ASN A 415 15.35 -40.95 15.25
CA ASN A 415 15.65 -42.17 14.52
C ASN A 415 15.99 -43.29 15.53
N ASN A 416 15.00 -44.06 15.95
CA ASN A 416 15.20 -45.30 16.69
C ASN A 416 15.43 -46.45 15.70
N ASN A 417 16.70 -46.82 15.51
CA ASN A 417 17.07 -48.10 14.89
C ASN A 417 18.22 -48.76 15.67
N THR A 418 17.83 -49.59 16.62
CA THR A 418 18.57 -50.68 17.27
C THR A 418 17.45 -51.66 17.67
N VAL A 419 17.42 -52.95 17.31
CA VAL A 419 18.38 -54.03 17.59
C VAL A 419 17.95 -55.30 16.81
N THR A 420 18.92 -56.20 16.54
CA THR A 420 18.83 -57.66 16.21
C THR A 420 18.21 -58.08 14.88
N THR A 421 18.85 -58.89 14.05
CA THR A 421 19.71 -60.07 14.32
C THR A 421 21.05 -60.05 13.58
#